data_AF-A0AAI9T610-F1
#
_entry.id   AF-A0AAI9T610-F1
#
_cell.length_a   1.000
_cell.length_b   1.000
_cell.length_c   1.000
_cell.angle_alpha   90.00
_cell.angle_beta   90.00
_cell.angle_gamma   90.00
#
_symmetry.space_group_name_H-M   'P 1'
#
loop_
_entity.id
_entity.type
_entity.pdbx_description
1 polymer ?
#
loop_
_entity_poly.entity_id
_entity_poly.type
_entity_poly.pdbx_seq_one_letter_code
_entity_poly.pdbx_strand_id
1 'polypeptide(L)'
;MWNSYGPSGGLNGFWSPNKALSFIVEPDQSIFVAIDDDSQGGWGAAEGEGVPVNYVGEYSSTWGEFDMSNSQNDGFSGWDVSCIVAELASMDIAGMKICNHAGEKCSSITQGAGAIISAYTSADQGKKDKAVSQSAGPVRLVVKLGWSG
;
A
#
# COMPACT_ATOMS: atom_id res chain seq x y z
N MET A 1 0.23 -9.11 -0.83
CA MET A 1 0.15 -8.20 -1.98
C MET A 1 -0.89 -8.72 -2.96
N TRP A 2 -1.60 -7.82 -3.63
CA TRP A 2 -2.66 -8.11 -4.59
C TRP A 2 -2.60 -7.13 -5.78
N ASN A 3 -3.20 -7.52 -6.89
CA ASN A 3 -3.60 -6.59 -7.96
C ASN A 3 -5.00 -6.07 -7.65
N SER A 4 -5.37 -4.85 -8.06
CA SER A 4 -6.69 -4.26 -7.76
C SER A 4 -7.84 -5.14 -8.23
N TYR A 5 -7.68 -5.75 -9.40
CA TYR A 5 -8.63 -6.73 -9.94
C TYR A 5 -8.21 -8.15 -9.57
N GLY A 6 -9.13 -8.89 -8.94
CA GLY A 6 -8.90 -10.28 -8.57
C GLY A 6 -9.06 -11.25 -9.75
N PRO A 7 -8.92 -12.57 -9.52
CA PRO A 7 -8.86 -13.57 -10.60
C PRO A 7 -10.09 -13.64 -11.51
N SER A 8 -11.25 -13.17 -11.03
CA SER A 8 -12.49 -13.10 -11.80
C SER A 8 -12.65 -11.80 -12.60
N GLY A 9 -11.66 -10.90 -12.58
CA GLY A 9 -11.74 -9.58 -13.21
C GLY A 9 -12.62 -8.57 -12.47
N GLY A 10 -13.06 -8.88 -11.24
CA GLY A 10 -13.75 -7.94 -10.36
C GLY A 10 -12.76 -7.06 -9.60
N LEU A 11 -13.16 -5.84 -9.23
CA LEU A 11 -12.37 -4.97 -8.35
C LEU A 11 -12.44 -5.50 -6.90
N ASN A 12 -11.73 -6.60 -6.65
CA ASN A 12 -11.85 -7.37 -5.42
C ASN A 12 -10.52 -8.01 -4.96
N GLY A 13 -9.38 -7.57 -5.47
CA GLY A 13 -8.09 -8.16 -5.09
C GLY A 13 -7.70 -7.95 -3.62
N PHE A 14 -8.26 -6.92 -2.97
CA PHE A 14 -8.02 -6.58 -1.57
C PHE A 14 -8.90 -7.37 -0.56
N TRP A 15 -9.66 -8.36 -1.04
CA TRP A 15 -10.36 -9.33 -0.19
C TRP A 15 -9.63 -10.67 -0.11
N SER A 16 -9.56 -11.24 1.09
CA SER A 16 -9.10 -12.61 1.30
C SER A 16 -10.02 -13.61 0.57
N PRO A 17 -9.48 -14.66 -0.07
CA PRO A 17 -8.07 -15.09 -0.05
C PRO A 17 -7.21 -14.53 -1.19
N ASN A 18 -7.67 -13.51 -1.93
CA ASN A 18 -6.98 -13.02 -3.11
C ASN A 18 -5.61 -12.43 -2.75
N LYS A 19 -4.55 -13.02 -3.28
CA LYS A 19 -3.18 -12.53 -3.14
C LYS A 19 -2.35 -13.02 -4.32
N ALA A 20 -1.53 -12.13 -4.87
CA ALA A 20 -0.53 -12.48 -5.88
C ALA A 20 0.76 -12.97 -5.19
N LEU A 21 1.16 -12.30 -4.10
CA LEU A 21 2.35 -12.60 -3.33
C LEU A 21 2.07 -12.52 -1.82
N SER A 22 2.72 -13.40 -1.05
CA SER A 22 2.68 -13.45 0.41
C SER A 22 4.03 -13.91 0.94
N PHE A 23 4.57 -13.21 1.92
CA PHE A 23 5.84 -13.50 2.54
C PHE A 23 5.90 -12.87 3.93
N ILE A 24 6.81 -13.36 4.77
CA ILE A 24 7.16 -12.76 6.06
C ILE A 24 8.42 -11.91 5.85
N VAL A 25 8.45 -10.72 6.44
CA VAL A 25 9.64 -9.86 6.49
C VAL A 25 10.11 -9.83 7.94
N GLU A 26 11.22 -10.49 8.23
CA GLU A 26 11.83 -10.42 9.56
C GLU A 26 12.45 -9.03 9.81
N PRO A 27 12.64 -8.63 11.08
CA PRO A 27 13.43 -7.44 11.39
C PRO A 27 14.78 -7.45 10.66
N ASP A 28 15.16 -6.29 10.12
CA ASP A 28 16.38 -6.08 9.31
C ASP A 28 16.47 -6.87 8.00
N GLN A 29 15.46 -7.66 7.64
CA GLN A 29 15.39 -8.35 6.36
C GLN A 29 14.90 -7.40 5.25
N SER A 30 15.45 -7.58 4.05
CA SER A 30 14.93 -6.97 2.83
C SER A 30 14.39 -8.03 1.88
N ILE A 31 13.23 -7.74 1.29
CA ILE A 31 12.64 -8.51 0.21
C ILE A 31 12.46 -7.58 -0.99
N PHE A 32 12.75 -8.09 -2.18
CA PHE A 32 12.59 -7.37 -3.42
C PHE A 32 11.40 -7.93 -4.19
N VAL A 33 10.51 -7.05 -4.61
CA VAL A 33 9.35 -7.39 -5.43
C VAL A 33 9.42 -6.58 -6.70
N ALA A 34 9.23 -7.24 -7.84
CA ALA A 34 9.06 -6.59 -9.13
C ALA A 34 7.56 -6.45 -9.41
N ILE A 35 7.16 -5.26 -9.83
CA ILE A 35 5.81 -4.95 -10.30
C ILE A 35 5.96 -4.60 -11.77
N ASP A 36 5.14 -5.21 -12.62
CA ASP A 36 5.17 -4.96 -14.06
C ASP A 36 4.56 -3.59 -14.39
N ASP A 37 4.85 -3.08 -15.59
CA ASP A 37 4.21 -1.86 -16.08
C ASP A 37 2.68 -2.05 -16.21
N ASP A 38 1.95 -0.93 -16.20
CA ASP A 38 0.48 -0.85 -16.30
C ASP A 38 -0.25 -1.71 -15.24
N SER A 39 0.32 -1.80 -14.03
CA SER A 39 -0.20 -2.59 -12.93
C SER A 39 -0.68 -1.73 -11.76
N GLN A 40 -1.89 -2.02 -11.26
CA GLN A 40 -2.46 -1.40 -10.06
C GLN A 40 -2.71 -2.44 -8.97
N GLY A 41 -2.49 -2.05 -7.72
CA GLY A 41 -2.73 -2.94 -6.61
C GLY A 41 -2.25 -2.38 -5.28
N GLY A 42 -2.01 -3.28 -4.35
CA GLY A 42 -1.56 -2.92 -3.02
C GLY A 42 -1.08 -4.10 -2.20
N TRP A 43 -0.75 -3.82 -0.95
CA TRP A 43 -0.40 -4.81 0.04
C TRP A 43 -0.82 -4.36 1.43
N GLY A 44 -1.25 -5.31 2.24
CA GLY A 44 -1.39 -5.13 3.68
C GLY A 44 -0.14 -5.63 4.36
N ALA A 45 0.27 -4.94 5.43
CA ALA A 45 1.35 -5.37 6.30
C ALA A 45 0.87 -5.30 7.76
N ALA A 46 1.11 -6.38 8.49
CA ALA A 46 0.78 -6.50 9.91
C ALA A 46 1.83 -7.37 10.60
N GLU A 47 1.97 -7.19 11.91
CA GLU A 47 2.80 -8.06 12.74
C GLU A 47 2.16 -9.45 12.89
N GLY A 48 3.00 -10.48 12.97
CA GLY A 48 2.56 -11.87 13.13
C GLY A 48 2.37 -12.63 11.81
N GLU A 49 1.60 -13.71 11.87
CA GLU A 49 1.36 -14.58 10.71
C GLU A 49 0.09 -14.17 9.96
N GLY A 50 0.30 -13.59 8.77
CA GLY A 50 -0.77 -13.19 7.87
C GLY A 50 -1.27 -11.76 8.11
N VAL A 51 -2.16 -11.33 7.22
CA VAL A 51 -2.76 -9.99 7.27
C VAL A 51 -4.17 -10.12 7.86
N PRO A 52 -4.54 -9.33 8.88
CA PRO A 52 -5.87 -9.37 9.47
C PRO A 52 -6.94 -9.03 8.42
N VAL A 53 -8.15 -9.53 8.64
CA VAL A 53 -9.31 -9.22 7.81
C VAL A 53 -10.47 -8.71 8.67
N ASN A 54 -11.28 -7.82 8.10
CA ASN A 54 -12.53 -7.39 8.74
C ASN A 54 -13.63 -8.45 8.59
N TYR A 55 -14.83 -8.17 9.12
CA TYR A 55 -15.95 -9.11 9.14
C TYR A 55 -16.47 -9.55 7.76
N VAL A 56 -16.15 -8.81 6.68
CA VAL A 56 -16.48 -9.17 5.29
C VAL A 56 -15.30 -9.81 4.55
N GLY A 57 -14.16 -10.01 5.22
CA GLY A 57 -12.97 -10.64 4.63
C GLY A 57 -12.03 -9.69 3.90
N GLU A 58 -12.21 -8.37 4.01
CA GLU A 58 -11.30 -7.37 3.43
C GLU A 58 -10.03 -7.30 4.27
N TYR A 59 -8.85 -7.18 3.66
CA TYR A 59 -7.61 -7.01 4.41
C TYR A 59 -7.63 -5.71 5.23
N SER A 60 -7.62 -5.80 6.56
CA SER A 60 -7.87 -4.68 7.45
C SER A 60 -6.62 -4.30 8.25
N SER A 61 -5.60 -3.82 7.53
CA SER A 61 -4.31 -3.37 8.07
C SER A 61 -3.92 -2.05 7.40
N THR A 62 -2.77 -1.48 7.78
CA THR A 62 -2.16 -0.40 6.99
C THR A 62 -1.77 -0.95 5.62
N TRP A 63 -2.21 -0.27 4.57
CA TRP A 63 -1.92 -0.62 3.20
C TRP A 63 -0.81 0.25 2.65
N GLY A 64 0.02 -0.35 1.79
CA GLY A 64 0.68 0.39 0.74
C GLY A 64 -0.03 0.12 -0.59
N GLU A 65 -0.27 1.18 -1.34
CA GLU A 65 -0.98 1.13 -2.61
C GLU A 65 -0.07 1.60 -3.74
N PHE A 66 -0.27 1.05 -4.94
CA PHE A 66 0.53 1.36 -6.10
C PHE A 66 -0.29 1.44 -7.39
N ASP A 67 0.15 2.34 -8.25
CA ASP A 67 -0.24 2.43 -9.65
C ASP A 67 1.04 2.62 -10.47
N MET A 68 1.46 1.64 -11.25
CA MET A 68 2.78 1.63 -11.91
C MET A 68 2.63 1.79 -13.42
N SER A 69 3.32 2.79 -13.97
CA SER A 69 3.41 3.07 -15.41
C SER A 69 2.04 3.06 -16.12
N ASN A 70 1.03 3.71 -15.53
CA ASN A 70 -0.36 3.61 -15.97
C ASN A 70 -0.58 4.22 -17.36
N SER A 71 -0.93 3.38 -18.32
CA SER A 71 -1.19 3.79 -19.70
C SER A 71 -2.38 4.75 -19.84
N GLN A 72 -3.32 4.72 -18.90
CA GLN A 72 -4.47 5.63 -18.86
C GLN A 72 -4.14 7.00 -18.26
N ASN A 73 -2.94 7.17 -17.71
CA ASN A 73 -2.45 8.41 -17.10
C ASN A 73 -1.07 8.78 -17.64
N ASP A 74 -0.90 8.75 -18.96
CA ASP A 74 0.32 9.14 -19.67
C ASP A 74 1.60 8.45 -19.16
N GLY A 75 1.47 7.22 -18.65
CA GLY A 75 2.57 6.41 -18.10
C GLY A 75 3.03 6.85 -16.70
N PHE A 76 2.31 7.72 -16.01
CA PHE A 76 2.64 8.09 -14.64
C PHE A 76 2.56 6.90 -13.69
N SER A 77 3.37 6.96 -12.64
CA SER A 77 3.27 6.05 -11.50
C SER A 77 2.89 6.82 -10.24
N GLY A 78 2.19 6.15 -9.32
CA GLY A 78 1.85 6.68 -8.02
C GLY A 78 1.90 5.61 -6.92
N TRP A 79 2.03 6.11 -5.69
CA TRP A 79 2.03 5.28 -4.49
C TRP A 79 1.56 6.08 -3.29
N ASP A 80 1.03 5.36 -2.31
CA ASP A 80 0.67 5.92 -1.03
C ASP A 80 0.61 4.87 0.07
N VAL A 81 0.65 5.35 1.30
CA VAL A 81 0.30 4.62 2.51
C VAL A 81 -1.13 5.02 2.87
N SER A 82 -1.94 4.02 3.20
CA SER A 82 -3.35 4.19 3.54
C SER A 82 -3.68 3.41 4.81
N CYS A 83 -4.33 4.05 5.77
CA CYS A 83 -4.89 3.40 6.95
C CYS A 83 -6.42 3.44 6.97
N ILE A 84 -7.06 3.75 5.82
CA ILE A 84 -8.54 3.83 5.71
C ILE A 84 -9.20 2.57 6.26
N VAL A 85 -8.82 1.40 5.75
CA VAL A 85 -9.49 0.13 6.10
C VAL A 85 -9.19 -0.26 7.54
N ALA A 86 -7.97 -0.02 8.02
CA ALA A 86 -7.61 -0.25 9.42
C ALA A 86 -8.46 0.61 10.38
N GLU A 87 -8.58 1.92 10.12
CA GLU A 87 -9.38 2.83 10.94
C GLU A 87 -10.86 2.45 10.94
N LEU A 88 -11.44 2.21 9.75
CA LEU A 88 -12.86 1.86 9.62
C LEU A 88 -13.18 0.51 10.28
N ALA A 89 -12.24 -0.43 10.28
CA ALA A 89 -12.38 -1.71 10.94
C ALA A 89 -11.97 -1.71 12.42
N SER A 90 -11.54 -0.56 12.97
CA SER A 90 -11.00 -0.44 14.33
C SER A 90 -9.83 -1.42 14.61
N MET A 91 -8.95 -1.57 13.62
CA MET A 91 -7.76 -2.42 13.67
C MET A 91 -6.51 -1.60 13.99
N ASP A 92 -5.45 -2.29 14.42
CA ASP A 92 -4.16 -1.66 14.67
C ASP A 92 -3.59 -1.03 13.39
N ILE A 93 -3.11 0.22 13.52
CA ILE A 93 -2.42 0.94 12.45
C ILE A 93 -0.92 0.72 12.62
N ALA A 94 -0.38 -0.24 11.87
CA ALA A 94 1.06 -0.45 11.76
C ALA A 94 1.71 0.70 10.99
N GLY A 95 2.86 1.17 11.44
CA GLY A 95 3.59 2.23 10.76
C GLY A 95 4.17 1.77 9.41
N MET A 96 4.07 2.61 8.38
CA MET A 96 4.66 2.35 7.07
C MET A 96 5.17 3.65 6.44
N LYS A 97 6.29 3.57 5.71
CA LYS A 97 6.80 4.65 4.87
C LYS A 97 7.23 4.11 3.51
N ILE A 98 6.81 4.78 2.45
CA ILE A 98 7.16 4.50 1.06
C ILE A 98 7.78 5.77 0.48
N CYS A 99 8.99 5.70 -0.05
CA CYS A 99 9.61 6.79 -0.80
C CYS A 99 10.13 6.26 -2.13
N ASN A 100 10.44 7.17 -3.06
CA ASN A 100 11.30 6.79 -4.17
C ASN A 100 12.69 6.41 -3.65
N HIS A 101 13.50 5.79 -4.50
CA HIS A 101 14.81 5.31 -4.10
C HIS A 101 15.83 6.38 -3.67
N ALA A 102 15.58 7.65 -4.01
CA ALA A 102 16.39 8.78 -3.59
C ALA A 102 15.98 9.30 -2.19
N GLY A 103 14.95 8.72 -1.57
CA GLY A 103 14.40 9.16 -0.30
C GLY A 103 13.48 10.38 -0.43
N GLU A 104 13.06 10.71 -1.64
CA GLU A 104 12.14 11.80 -1.96
C GLU A 104 10.73 11.26 -2.18
N LYS A 105 9.76 12.16 -2.36
CA LYS A 105 8.39 11.80 -2.77
C LYS A 105 7.80 10.72 -1.85
N CYS A 106 7.79 11.01 -0.57
CA CYS A 106 7.41 10.04 0.45
C CYS A 106 5.91 10.09 0.75
N SER A 107 5.35 8.91 0.99
CA SER A 107 4.09 8.71 1.70
C SER A 107 4.39 7.96 2.99
N SER A 108 3.81 8.37 4.12
CA SER A 108 4.03 7.69 5.39
C SER A 108 2.92 7.88 6.40
N ILE A 109 2.73 6.85 7.22
CA ILE A 109 1.90 6.86 8.43
C ILE A 109 2.75 6.23 9.55
N THR A 110 2.90 6.90 10.68
CA THR A 110 3.51 6.27 11.86
C THR A 110 2.50 5.39 12.59
N GLN A 111 2.97 4.51 13.46
CA GLN A 111 2.08 3.68 14.30
C GLN A 111 0.97 4.51 14.96
N GLY A 112 -0.26 3.99 14.92
CA GLY A 112 -1.45 4.67 15.46
C GLY A 112 -1.84 5.95 14.73
N ALA A 113 -1.33 6.18 13.51
CA ALA A 113 -1.54 7.38 12.72
C ALA A 113 -1.08 8.70 13.39
N GLY A 114 -0.05 8.64 14.25
CA GLY A 114 0.46 9.81 14.97
C GLY A 114 1.04 10.93 14.09
N ALA A 115 1.67 10.58 12.95
CA ALA A 115 2.14 11.51 11.94
C ALA A 115 1.89 10.94 10.53
N ILE A 116 1.48 11.81 9.61
CA ILE A 116 1.00 11.46 8.27
C ILE A 116 1.63 12.39 7.24
N ILE A 117 2.16 11.84 6.15
CA ILE A 117 2.69 12.57 4.99
C ILE A 117 2.12 11.94 3.73
N SER A 118 1.44 12.72 2.88
CA SER A 118 0.93 12.28 1.56
C SER A 118 0.27 10.90 1.59
N ALA A 119 -0.61 10.68 2.56
CA ALA A 119 -1.20 9.38 2.91
C ALA A 119 -2.67 9.57 3.27
N TYR A 120 -3.42 8.46 3.23
CA TYR A 120 -4.88 8.47 3.39
C TYR A 120 -5.33 7.88 4.73
N THR A 121 -6.22 8.61 5.41
CA THR A 121 -6.98 8.12 6.56
C THR A 121 -8.45 7.95 6.20
N SER A 122 -9.27 7.40 7.10
CA SER A 122 -10.72 7.26 6.90
C SER A 122 -11.43 8.56 6.52
N ALA A 123 -10.88 9.73 6.90
CA ALA A 123 -11.39 11.05 6.54
C ALA A 123 -11.08 11.48 5.08
N ASP A 124 -10.25 10.71 4.38
CA ASP A 124 -9.77 10.99 3.02
C ASP A 124 -10.38 10.06 1.96
N GLN A 125 -11.39 9.26 2.32
CA GLN A 125 -12.09 8.39 1.37
C GLN A 125 -12.55 9.16 0.12
N GLY A 126 -12.18 8.64 -1.05
CA GLY A 126 -12.53 9.21 -2.35
C GLY A 126 -11.71 10.44 -2.76
N LYS A 127 -10.80 10.94 -1.92
CA LYS A 127 -9.83 11.96 -2.32
C LYS A 127 -8.80 11.35 -3.26
N LYS A 128 -8.23 12.17 -4.14
CA LYS A 128 -7.28 11.73 -5.18
C LYS A 128 -5.96 12.51 -5.17
N ASP A 129 -5.83 13.45 -4.24
CA ASP A 129 -4.81 14.49 -4.23
C ASP A 129 -3.65 14.20 -3.25
N LYS A 130 -3.72 13.10 -2.50
CA LYS A 130 -2.71 12.74 -1.49
C LYS A 130 -1.70 11.74 -2.00
N ALA A 131 -2.06 10.93 -2.99
CA ALA A 131 -1.15 9.97 -3.59
C ALA A 131 0.07 10.70 -4.16
N VAL A 132 1.24 10.13 -3.94
CA VAL A 132 2.47 10.62 -4.54
C VAL A 132 2.45 10.27 -6.03
N SER A 133 2.96 11.15 -6.88
CA SER A 133 3.08 10.90 -8.31
C SER A 133 4.49 11.11 -8.86
N GLN A 134 4.83 10.30 -9.86
CA GLN A 134 6.04 10.42 -10.65
C GLN A 134 5.70 10.29 -12.13
N SER A 135 6.29 11.17 -12.94
CA SER A 135 6.19 11.13 -14.39
C SER A 135 6.67 9.80 -14.95
N ALA A 136 6.24 9.49 -16.17
CA ALA A 136 6.63 8.27 -16.87
C ALA A 136 8.12 7.95 -16.82
N GLY A 137 8.42 6.67 -16.65
CA GLY A 137 9.77 6.12 -16.57
C GLY A 137 9.94 5.17 -15.38
N PRO A 138 11.15 4.60 -15.22
CA PRO A 138 11.41 3.59 -14.19
C PRO A 138 11.17 4.13 -12.78
N VAL A 139 10.47 3.35 -11.97
CA VAL A 139 10.24 3.62 -10.55
C VAL A 139 10.90 2.55 -9.70
N ARG A 140 11.62 2.99 -8.67
CA ARG A 140 12.08 2.12 -7.58
C ARG A 140 11.63 2.74 -6.27
N LEU A 141 10.87 1.96 -5.50
CA LEU A 141 10.38 2.36 -4.19
C LEU A 141 11.21 1.69 -3.09
N VAL A 142 11.34 2.40 -1.97
CA VAL A 142 11.89 1.85 -0.72
C VAL A 142 10.79 1.91 0.32
N VAL A 143 10.40 0.74 0.82
CA VAL A 143 9.34 0.58 1.83
C VAL A 143 9.98 0.26 3.17
N LYS A 144 9.60 0.99 4.20
CA LYS A 144 9.92 0.69 5.60
C LYS A 144 8.63 0.30 6.32
N LEU A 145 8.58 -0.93 6.80
CA LEU A 145 7.54 -1.43 7.70
C LEU A 145 7.91 -1.10 9.15
N GLY A 146 6.92 -0.99 10.04
CA GLY A 146 7.15 -0.62 11.44
C GLY A 146 7.65 0.82 11.63
N TRP A 147 7.32 1.73 10.71
CA TRP A 147 7.81 3.11 10.73
C TRP A 147 7.25 3.91 11.92
N SER A 148 8.13 4.52 12.72
CA SER A 148 7.75 5.29 13.91
C SER A 148 8.00 6.81 13.83
N GLY A 149 8.68 7.30 12.79
CA GLY A 149 9.06 8.72 12.63
C GLY A 149 10.56 8.94 12.53
#